data_AF-A0AA40HB02-F1
#
_entry.id   AF-A0AA40HB02-F1
#
_cell.length_a   1.000
_cell.length_b   1.000
_cell.length_c   1.000
_cell.angle_alpha   90.00
_cell.angle_beta   90.00
_cell.angle_gamma   90.00
#
_symmetry.space_group_name_H-M   'P 1'
#
loop_
_entity.id
_entity.type
_entity.pdbx_description
1 polymer ?
#
loop_
_entity_poly.entity_id
_entity_poly.type
_entity_poly.pdbx_seq_one_letter_code
_entity_poly.pdbx_strand_id
1 'polypeptide(L)'
;MSQPNFPIRGIQFYDGPINIQNCTFRKFAALEGRHTSALAFRLNNAWQSCPHNNVTNITFEDVPITSRVFFGEPGPWFNQLDMDGDKTSVFHDVDGSVSEYPGSYLTKADNWLLRHPDCIDVPDWRGAICSGRYAQMYIQVQKTSNLRMKIVKNDFPGHPLFLEGALTRSTHYQQYQPVVTLRKGYTIHWDHTAPAELTIWLINFNKGDWIRVGLCYPRGTTFSILSDVHNRLRKQTTKTGTFVRTLQMDKLEQGVPGRSHYYWDEASGLLFLKLTAQNERERFAFCSVKGCERIKIKALIPRNAGVSDCSATAYPRFAERPTVDVPDAQEAGRGAAGE
;
A
#
# COMPACT_ATOMS: atom_id res chain seq x y z
N MET A 1 17.95 -32.48 -3.28
CA MET A 1 19.33 -31.95 -3.18
C MET A 1 19.26 -30.61 -2.45
N SER A 2 19.99 -30.44 -1.34
CA SER A 2 20.08 -29.15 -0.67
C SER A 2 20.83 -28.17 -1.57
N GLN A 3 20.21 -27.05 -1.93
CA GLN A 3 20.91 -26.02 -2.70
C GLN A 3 21.77 -25.21 -1.72
N PRO A 4 23.11 -25.30 -1.78
CA PRO A 4 24.01 -24.76 -0.75
C PRO A 4 23.87 -23.24 -0.59
N ASN A 5 23.48 -22.55 -1.66
CA ASN A 5 23.38 -21.09 -1.72
C ASN A 5 21.95 -20.57 -1.46
N PHE A 6 20.99 -21.43 -1.07
CA PHE A 6 19.61 -21.00 -0.81
C PHE A 6 19.56 -20.03 0.38
N PRO A 7 18.99 -18.82 0.23
CA PRO A 7 18.95 -17.83 1.30
C PRO A 7 18.24 -18.36 2.55
N ILE A 8 18.86 -18.21 3.71
CA ILE A 8 18.25 -18.53 5.01
C ILE A 8 17.57 -17.29 5.56
N ARG A 9 16.34 -17.47 6.03
CA ARG A 9 15.54 -16.46 6.71
C ARG A 9 15.01 -17.07 7.99
N GLY A 10 15.29 -16.47 9.13
CA GLY A 10 14.76 -16.93 10.42
C GLY A 10 13.24 -16.83 10.42
N ILE A 11 12.73 -15.63 10.14
CA ILE A 11 11.33 -15.38 9.82
C ILE A 11 11.22 -14.79 8.42
N GLN A 12 10.18 -15.21 7.71
CA GLN A 12 9.82 -14.72 6.40
C GLN A 12 8.46 -14.03 6.45
N PHE A 13 8.43 -12.70 6.29
CA PHE A 13 7.19 -11.96 6.10
C PHE A 13 6.55 -12.29 4.75
N TYR A 14 5.26 -12.61 4.77
CA TYR A 14 4.45 -12.88 3.58
C TYR A 14 2.98 -12.59 3.87
N ASP A 15 2.34 -11.79 3.02
CA ASP A 15 0.93 -11.44 3.13
C ASP A 15 0.63 -10.70 4.44
N GLY A 16 0.20 -11.41 5.50
CA GLY A 16 0.02 -10.88 6.86
C GLY A 16 -1.40 -11.06 7.41
N PRO A 17 -1.71 -10.48 8.59
CA PRO A 17 -0.75 -9.92 9.54
C PRO A 17 0.06 -11.04 10.22
N ILE A 18 1.38 -10.89 10.24
CA ILE A 18 2.32 -11.72 11.00
C ILE A 18 2.73 -10.95 12.24
N ASN A 19 2.73 -11.60 13.41
CA ASN A 19 3.13 -10.95 14.66
C ASN A 19 4.24 -11.77 15.34
N ILE A 20 5.40 -11.15 15.56
CA ILE A 20 6.60 -11.76 16.14
C ILE A 20 6.89 -11.07 17.46
N GLN A 21 6.86 -11.83 18.56
CA GLN A 21 7.06 -11.29 19.90
C GLN A 21 8.04 -12.16 20.69
N ASN A 22 8.86 -11.54 21.53
CA ASN A 22 9.70 -12.23 22.51
C ASN A 22 10.63 -13.28 21.86
N CYS A 23 11.26 -12.91 20.74
CA CYS A 23 12.09 -13.82 19.94
C CYS A 23 13.56 -13.44 20.02
N THR A 24 14.42 -14.43 20.27
CA THR A 24 15.88 -14.27 20.19
C THR A 24 16.40 -14.94 18.92
N PHE A 25 17.04 -14.18 18.04
CA PHE A 25 17.75 -14.70 16.88
C PHE A 25 19.23 -14.82 17.22
N ARG A 26 19.78 -16.03 17.07
CA ARG A 26 21.18 -16.34 17.41
C ARG A 26 21.98 -16.74 16.17
N LYS A 27 23.17 -16.17 15.99
CA LYS A 27 24.18 -16.62 15.01
C LYS A 27 23.73 -16.61 13.53
N PHE A 28 22.74 -15.80 13.18
CA PHE A 28 22.43 -15.50 11.77
C PHE A 28 23.56 -14.64 11.20
N ALA A 29 24.33 -15.18 10.26
CA ALA A 29 25.36 -14.43 9.55
C ALA A 29 25.40 -14.89 8.09
N ALA A 30 25.47 -13.94 7.15
CA ALA A 30 25.71 -14.27 5.76
C ALA A 30 27.04 -15.01 5.61
N LEU A 31 27.03 -16.10 4.86
CA LEU A 31 28.22 -16.88 4.53
C LEU A 31 28.53 -16.69 3.04
N GLU A 32 29.74 -17.05 2.62
CA GLU A 32 30.14 -16.93 1.21
C GLU A 32 29.12 -17.62 0.29
N GLY A 33 28.51 -16.84 -0.60
CA GLY A 33 27.49 -17.31 -1.54
C GLY A 33 26.10 -17.61 -0.94
N ARG A 34 25.88 -17.38 0.36
CA ARG A 34 24.59 -17.64 1.02
C ARG A 34 24.14 -16.49 1.92
N HIS A 35 23.13 -15.76 1.47
CA HIS A 35 22.45 -14.79 2.32
C HIS A 35 21.77 -15.49 3.49
N THR A 36 21.97 -14.95 4.69
CA THR A 36 21.35 -15.41 5.93
C THR A 36 20.92 -14.20 6.71
N SER A 37 19.65 -14.16 7.12
CA SER A 37 19.08 -13.06 7.88
C SER A 37 18.06 -13.55 8.90
N ALA A 38 17.96 -12.87 10.04
CA ALA A 38 16.98 -13.17 11.06
C ALA A 38 15.56 -12.82 10.59
N LEU A 39 15.36 -11.63 10.03
CA LEU A 39 14.10 -11.14 9.48
C LEU A 39 14.24 -10.85 7.98
N ALA A 40 13.35 -11.38 7.16
CA ALA A 40 13.32 -11.11 5.72
C ALA A 40 11.95 -11.40 5.12
N PHE A 41 11.83 -11.29 3.80
CA PHE A 41 10.56 -11.41 3.08
C PHE A 41 10.52 -12.66 2.20
N ARG A 42 9.31 -13.05 1.79
CA ARG A 42 9.13 -14.12 0.80
C ARG A 42 9.82 -13.75 -0.51
N LEU A 43 10.59 -14.68 -1.05
CA LEU A 43 11.20 -14.56 -2.38
C LEU A 43 10.13 -14.51 -3.47
N ASN A 44 10.32 -13.65 -4.46
CA ASN A 44 9.50 -13.59 -5.66
C ASN A 44 8.01 -13.47 -5.28
N ASN A 45 7.73 -12.50 -4.40
CA ASN A 45 6.42 -12.34 -3.84
C ASN A 45 5.51 -11.60 -4.84
N ALA A 46 4.65 -12.33 -5.53
CA ALA A 46 3.62 -11.73 -6.40
C ALA A 46 2.38 -11.23 -5.64
N TRP A 47 2.27 -11.50 -4.34
CA TRP A 47 1.13 -11.12 -3.49
C TRP A 47 1.49 -9.98 -2.55
N GLN A 48 0.54 -9.49 -1.75
CA GLN A 48 0.74 -8.30 -0.91
C GLN A 48 1.77 -8.45 0.22
N SER A 49 2.16 -7.29 0.75
CA SER A 49 2.74 -7.11 2.08
C SER A 49 1.77 -6.31 2.95
N CYS A 50 1.58 -6.73 4.20
CA CYS A 50 0.72 -6.05 5.16
C CYS A 50 1.53 -5.09 6.06
N PRO A 51 1.12 -3.82 6.20
CA PRO A 51 1.78 -2.90 7.13
C PRO A 51 1.58 -3.29 8.61
N HIS A 52 0.66 -4.21 8.91
CA HIS A 52 0.45 -4.76 10.27
C HIS A 52 1.22 -6.07 10.51
N ASN A 53 2.23 -6.36 9.69
CA ASN A 53 3.28 -7.31 10.06
C ASN A 53 4.13 -6.66 11.15
N ASN A 54 4.10 -7.19 12.37
CA ASN A 54 4.65 -6.51 13.54
C ASN A 54 5.76 -7.33 14.20
N VAL A 55 6.75 -6.62 14.72
CA VAL A 55 7.78 -7.16 15.61
C VAL A 55 7.80 -6.40 16.94
N THR A 56 8.06 -7.12 18.02
CA THR A 56 8.18 -6.56 19.38
C THR A 56 9.09 -7.45 20.21
N ASN A 57 9.89 -6.88 21.09
CA ASN A 57 10.81 -7.56 21.99
C ASN A 57 11.68 -8.60 21.27
N ILE A 58 12.37 -8.13 20.21
CA ILE A 58 13.33 -8.93 19.45
C ILE A 58 14.72 -8.77 20.05
N THR A 59 15.44 -9.87 20.22
CA THR A 59 16.82 -9.87 20.67
C THR A 59 17.72 -10.50 19.61
N PHE A 60 18.88 -9.90 19.38
CA PHE A 60 19.91 -10.41 18.47
C PHE A 60 21.15 -10.80 19.27
N GLU A 61 21.53 -12.07 19.25
CA GLU A 61 22.77 -12.55 19.86
C GLU A 61 23.72 -13.07 18.77
N ASP A 62 24.91 -12.49 18.68
CA ASP A 62 25.91 -12.81 17.65
C ASP A 62 25.36 -12.71 16.20
N VAL A 63 24.48 -11.72 15.96
CA VAL A 63 23.93 -11.42 14.63
C VAL A 63 24.47 -10.06 14.16
N PRO A 64 25.34 -9.98 13.14
CA PRO A 64 25.80 -8.72 12.58
C PRO A 64 24.63 -7.92 12.01
N ILE A 65 24.78 -6.59 11.97
CA ILE A 65 23.72 -5.68 11.49
C ILE A 65 23.19 -6.08 10.12
N THR A 66 24.08 -6.46 9.19
CA THR A 66 23.80 -6.93 7.82
C THR A 66 22.95 -8.21 7.75
N SER A 67 22.82 -8.95 8.85
CA SER A 67 22.01 -10.17 8.94
C SER A 67 20.83 -10.04 9.90
N ARG A 68 20.54 -8.85 10.46
CA ARG A 68 19.32 -8.64 11.26
C ARG A 68 18.08 -8.60 10.36
N VAL A 69 18.13 -7.78 9.31
CA VAL A 69 17.05 -7.61 8.34
C VAL A 69 17.61 -7.68 6.92
N PHE A 70 16.89 -8.31 6.00
CA PHE A 70 17.27 -8.29 4.58
C PHE A 70 16.05 -8.21 3.66
N PHE A 71 15.97 -7.12 2.88
CA PHE A 71 14.92 -6.93 1.87
C PHE A 71 15.17 -7.68 0.56
N GLY A 72 16.35 -8.28 0.39
CA GLY A 72 16.71 -9.04 -0.80
C GLY A 72 17.52 -8.25 -1.82
N GLU A 73 18.04 -8.95 -2.81
CA GLU A 73 18.76 -8.37 -3.93
C GLU A 73 18.61 -9.20 -5.20
N PRO A 74 18.67 -8.60 -6.41
CA PRO A 74 18.64 -9.37 -7.64
C PRO A 74 19.70 -10.48 -7.67
N GLY A 75 19.31 -11.65 -8.15
CA GLY A 75 20.20 -12.81 -8.18
C GLY A 75 19.45 -14.13 -8.39
N PRO A 76 20.14 -15.28 -8.32
CA PRO A 76 19.58 -16.59 -8.67
C PRO A 76 18.29 -16.96 -7.92
N TRP A 77 18.10 -16.40 -6.71
CA TRP A 77 16.98 -16.72 -5.83
C TRP A 77 15.88 -15.67 -5.79
N PHE A 78 16.25 -14.41 -5.93
CA PHE A 78 15.34 -13.26 -5.87
C PHE A 78 14.95 -12.77 -7.28
N ASN A 79 15.51 -13.37 -8.34
CA ASN A 79 15.39 -12.93 -9.73
C ASN A 79 15.72 -11.43 -9.87
N GLN A 80 14.73 -10.62 -10.26
CA GLN A 80 14.86 -9.17 -10.40
C GLN A 80 14.34 -8.40 -9.18
N LEU A 81 13.75 -9.08 -8.19
CA LEU A 81 13.11 -8.46 -7.02
C LEU A 81 12.04 -7.42 -7.42
N ASP A 82 11.30 -7.70 -8.50
CA ASP A 82 10.35 -6.79 -9.15
C ASP A 82 8.90 -7.31 -9.12
N MET A 83 8.61 -8.37 -8.34
CA MET A 83 7.21 -8.74 -8.13
C MET A 83 6.53 -7.74 -7.20
N ASP A 84 5.20 -7.60 -7.32
CA ASP A 84 4.42 -6.58 -6.60
C ASP A 84 4.65 -6.61 -5.07
N GLY A 85 4.76 -7.80 -4.48
CA GLY A 85 5.08 -8.01 -3.07
C GLY A 85 6.54 -7.78 -2.70
N ASP A 86 7.46 -8.02 -3.64
CA ASP A 86 8.87 -7.66 -3.43
C ASP A 86 8.97 -6.14 -3.27
N LYS A 87 8.33 -5.38 -4.18
CA LYS A 87 8.33 -3.91 -4.18
C LYS A 87 7.61 -3.27 -2.99
N THR A 88 6.58 -3.94 -2.46
CA THR A 88 5.73 -3.39 -1.39
C THR A 88 6.11 -3.87 0.01
N SER A 89 7.24 -4.58 0.15
CA SER A 89 7.72 -5.14 1.42
C SER A 89 7.81 -4.11 2.55
N VAL A 90 7.15 -4.41 3.67
CA VAL A 90 7.13 -3.59 4.89
C VAL A 90 6.85 -4.45 6.14
N PHE A 91 7.38 -4.03 7.29
CA PHE A 91 6.89 -4.44 8.61
C PHE A 91 7.03 -3.30 9.63
N HIS A 92 6.28 -3.37 10.73
CA HIS A 92 6.24 -2.42 11.83
C HIS A 92 7.10 -2.91 12.99
N ASP A 93 8.10 -2.11 13.37
CA ASP A 93 8.87 -2.30 14.60
C ASP A 93 8.22 -1.51 15.73
N VAL A 94 7.43 -2.21 16.53
CA VAL A 94 6.50 -1.59 17.47
C VAL A 94 7.25 -0.91 18.62
N ASP A 95 8.30 -1.53 19.12
CA ASP A 95 9.07 -1.07 20.29
C ASP A 95 10.50 -0.63 19.96
N GLY A 96 10.91 -0.71 18.70
CA GLY A 96 12.25 -0.30 18.28
C GLY A 96 13.30 -1.38 18.53
N SER A 97 12.90 -2.60 18.92
CA SER A 97 13.86 -3.68 19.23
C SER A 97 14.67 -4.17 18.02
N VAL A 98 14.27 -3.80 16.80
CA VAL A 98 15.03 -4.09 15.57
C VAL A 98 15.76 -2.87 15.04
N SER A 99 15.10 -1.72 15.00
CA SER A 99 15.53 -0.49 14.35
C SER A 99 16.18 0.52 15.27
N GLU A 100 15.99 0.40 16.58
CA GLU A 100 16.27 1.41 17.62
C GLU A 100 15.32 2.63 17.58
N TYR A 101 14.33 2.64 16.68
CA TYR A 101 13.31 3.68 16.55
C TYR A 101 11.92 3.11 16.84
N PRO A 102 11.39 3.28 18.06
CA PRO A 102 10.08 2.77 18.43
C PRO A 102 8.95 3.27 17.54
N GLY A 103 8.05 2.37 17.16
CA GLY A 103 6.90 2.66 16.30
C GLY A 103 7.25 2.91 14.83
N SER A 104 8.50 2.72 14.42
CA SER A 104 8.94 2.89 13.04
C SER A 104 8.56 1.70 12.15
N TYR A 105 8.54 1.95 10.84
CA TYR A 105 8.32 0.94 9.82
C TYR A 105 9.61 0.71 9.05
N LEU A 106 9.95 -0.55 8.86
CA LEU A 106 11.04 -0.94 7.97
C LEU A 106 10.46 -1.24 6.60
N THR A 107 10.91 -0.52 5.58
CA THR A 107 10.41 -0.62 4.20
C THR A 107 11.54 -0.91 3.23
N LYS A 108 11.22 -1.44 2.04
CA LYS A 108 12.21 -1.53 0.96
C LYS A 108 12.72 -0.13 0.60
N ALA A 109 14.02 0.01 0.34
CA ALA A 109 14.67 1.32 0.17
C ALA A 109 14.06 2.17 -0.96
N ASP A 110 13.56 1.54 -2.03
CA ASP A 110 13.00 2.19 -3.22
C ASP A 110 11.45 2.20 -3.24
N ASN A 111 10.78 1.86 -2.14
CA ASN A 111 9.32 1.99 -2.06
C ASN A 111 8.91 3.42 -1.68
N TRP A 112 8.91 4.31 -2.67
CA TRP A 112 8.61 5.73 -2.48
C TRP A 112 7.15 6.05 -2.12
N LEU A 113 6.24 5.07 -2.15
CA LEU A 113 4.90 5.24 -1.59
C LEU A 113 4.90 5.36 -0.06
N LEU A 114 5.95 4.83 0.59
CA LEU A 114 6.12 4.85 2.05
C LEU A 114 7.22 5.83 2.51
N ARG A 115 7.96 6.42 1.57
CA ARG A 115 9.04 7.36 1.88
C ARG A 115 8.49 8.74 2.28
N HIS A 116 9.24 9.41 3.14
CA HIS A 116 9.14 10.82 3.48
C HIS A 116 10.55 11.38 3.78
N PRO A 117 10.75 12.71 3.86
CA PRO A 117 12.09 13.30 4.02
C PRO A 117 12.89 12.78 5.22
N ASP A 118 12.22 12.52 6.35
CA ASP A 118 12.88 12.05 7.57
C ASP A 118 13.12 10.52 7.62
N CYS A 119 12.88 9.79 6.53
CA CYS A 119 13.23 8.36 6.51
C CYS A 119 14.76 8.18 6.54
N ILE A 120 15.23 7.19 7.30
CA ILE A 120 16.64 6.85 7.43
C ILE A 120 16.94 5.68 6.50
N ASP A 121 17.90 5.85 5.59
CA ASP A 121 18.37 4.75 4.74
C ASP A 121 19.26 3.80 5.53
N VAL A 122 19.02 2.49 5.36
CA VAL A 122 19.84 1.43 5.95
C VAL A 122 20.36 0.52 4.83
N PRO A 123 21.47 0.92 4.17
CA PRO A 123 22.02 0.18 3.03
C PRO A 123 22.32 -1.29 3.33
N ASP A 124 22.79 -1.59 4.55
CA ASP A 124 23.07 -2.95 5.02
C ASP A 124 21.84 -3.88 4.93
N TRP A 125 20.64 -3.32 5.06
CA TRP A 125 19.38 -4.07 4.95
C TRP A 125 18.74 -3.97 3.56
N ARG A 126 19.24 -3.07 2.71
CA ARG A 126 18.60 -2.61 1.47
C ARG A 126 17.20 -2.08 1.73
N GLY A 127 17.06 -1.43 2.88
CA GLY A 127 15.81 -0.94 3.39
C GLY A 127 15.93 0.49 3.90
N ALA A 128 14.84 0.93 4.51
CA ALA A 128 14.73 2.22 5.17
C ALA A 128 13.90 2.09 6.43
N ILE A 129 14.17 2.96 7.40
CA ILE A 129 13.37 3.14 8.62
C ILE A 129 12.57 4.42 8.43
N CYS A 130 11.24 4.32 8.45
CA CYS A 130 10.33 5.42 8.23
C CYS A 130 9.30 5.51 9.37
N SER A 131 8.98 6.72 9.80
CA SER A 131 7.82 6.97 10.65
C SER A 131 6.54 7.02 9.82
N GLY A 132 5.37 7.08 10.44
CA GLY A 132 4.11 7.39 9.76
C GLY A 132 3.03 6.34 9.96
N ARG A 133 1.93 6.51 9.23
CA ARG A 133 0.78 5.61 9.27
C ARG A 133 0.49 5.07 7.88
N TYR A 134 0.34 3.75 7.81
CA TYR A 134 0.24 3.03 6.56
C TYR A 134 -1.00 2.13 6.54
N ALA A 135 -1.62 2.05 5.37
CA ALA A 135 -2.73 1.14 5.10
C ALA A 135 -2.54 0.51 3.72
N GLN A 136 -3.51 -0.29 3.27
CA GLN A 136 -3.46 -0.93 1.96
C GLN A 136 -4.68 -0.57 1.12
N MET A 137 -4.44 -0.17 -0.11
CA MET A 137 -5.50 -0.09 -1.11
C MET A 137 -5.58 -1.43 -1.82
N TYR A 138 -6.72 -2.10 -1.75
CA TYR A 138 -6.94 -3.27 -2.61
C TYR A 138 -7.79 -2.88 -3.81
N ILE A 139 -7.16 -2.82 -4.98
CA ILE A 139 -7.77 -2.37 -6.23
C ILE A 139 -8.04 -3.59 -7.08
N GLN A 140 -9.30 -3.79 -7.44
CA GLN A 140 -9.74 -4.87 -8.32
C GLN A 140 -10.29 -4.27 -9.61
N VAL A 141 -9.70 -4.65 -10.74
CA VAL A 141 -10.13 -4.25 -12.08
C VAL A 141 -10.79 -5.43 -12.77
N GLN A 142 -12.00 -5.24 -13.27
CA GLN A 142 -12.81 -6.33 -13.84
C GLN A 142 -12.62 -6.42 -15.35
N LYS A 143 -12.84 -7.62 -15.92
CA LYS A 143 -12.88 -7.85 -17.38
C LYS A 143 -11.58 -7.48 -18.12
N THR A 144 -10.47 -7.48 -17.39
CA THR A 144 -9.12 -7.28 -17.91
C THR A 144 -8.14 -8.07 -17.04
N SER A 145 -7.06 -8.55 -17.66
CA SER A 145 -6.05 -9.39 -17.00
C SER A 145 -4.61 -9.02 -17.38
N ASN A 146 -4.42 -7.90 -18.07
CA ASN A 146 -3.14 -7.50 -18.67
C ASN A 146 -2.86 -6.00 -18.54
N LEU A 147 -3.50 -5.31 -17.58
CA LEU A 147 -3.15 -3.92 -17.29
C LEU A 147 -1.93 -3.89 -16.39
N ARG A 148 -1.01 -2.98 -16.66
CA ARG A 148 0.03 -2.61 -15.69
C ARG A 148 -0.40 -1.32 -15.01
N MET A 149 -0.48 -1.35 -13.69
CA MET A 149 -0.84 -0.17 -12.90
C MET A 149 0.41 0.63 -12.55
N LYS A 150 0.41 1.93 -12.81
CA LYS A 150 1.38 2.86 -12.26
C LYS A 150 0.70 3.71 -11.19
N ILE A 151 1.18 3.63 -9.96
CA ILE A 151 0.75 4.50 -8.86
C ILE A 151 1.87 5.46 -8.48
N VAL A 152 1.52 6.70 -8.22
CA VAL A 152 2.46 7.76 -7.88
C VAL A 152 1.94 8.50 -6.67
N LYS A 153 2.81 8.70 -5.67
CA LYS A 153 2.52 9.53 -4.50
C LYS A 153 2.78 10.99 -4.87
N ASN A 154 1.80 11.87 -4.65
CA ASN A 154 1.85 13.24 -5.17
C ASN A 154 3.04 14.06 -4.64
N ASP A 155 3.57 13.71 -3.47
CA ASP A 155 4.74 14.35 -2.89
C ASP A 155 6.10 13.78 -3.36
N PHE A 156 6.09 12.68 -4.13
CA PHE A 156 7.26 12.12 -4.82
C PHE A 156 6.95 11.74 -6.29
N PRO A 157 6.56 12.72 -7.13
CA PRO A 157 6.07 12.44 -8.48
C PRO A 157 7.12 11.83 -9.43
N GLY A 158 8.41 12.01 -9.13
CA GLY A 158 9.52 11.43 -9.88
C GLY A 158 9.80 9.95 -9.56
N HIS A 159 9.09 9.36 -8.58
CA HIS A 159 9.32 7.99 -8.11
C HIS A 159 8.04 7.14 -8.20
N PRO A 160 7.57 6.80 -9.42
CA PRO A 160 6.41 5.95 -9.61
C PRO A 160 6.66 4.52 -9.15
N LEU A 161 5.63 3.86 -8.64
CA LEU A 161 5.61 2.41 -8.43
C LEU A 161 4.76 1.75 -9.52
N PHE A 162 5.34 0.75 -10.20
CA PHE A 162 4.65 -0.06 -11.20
C PHE A 162 4.26 -1.41 -10.61
N LEU A 163 3.02 -1.84 -10.85
CA LEU A 163 2.48 -3.11 -10.36
C LEU A 163 1.87 -3.90 -11.52
N GLU A 164 2.27 -5.16 -11.64
CA GLU A 164 1.80 -6.09 -12.68
C GLU A 164 0.45 -6.72 -12.31
N GLY A 165 0.04 -6.60 -11.05
CA GLY A 165 -1.12 -7.25 -10.51
C GLY A 165 -0.83 -8.67 -10.03
N ALA A 166 -1.31 -8.99 -8.83
CA ALA A 166 -1.13 -10.31 -8.25
C ALA A 166 -1.84 -11.36 -9.11
N LEU A 167 -1.10 -12.42 -9.47
CA LEU A 167 -1.62 -13.55 -10.26
C LEU A 167 -2.19 -13.10 -11.62
N THR A 168 -1.33 -12.65 -12.53
CA THR A 168 -1.59 -12.20 -13.93
C THR A 168 -2.37 -13.17 -14.84
N ARG A 169 -2.95 -14.26 -14.31
CA ARG A 169 -3.60 -15.35 -15.05
C ARG A 169 -5.07 -15.61 -14.67
N SER A 170 -5.70 -14.75 -13.88
CA SER A 170 -7.15 -14.81 -13.68
C SER A 170 -7.87 -14.14 -14.86
N THR A 171 -8.81 -14.84 -15.49
CA THR A 171 -9.57 -14.32 -16.64
C THR A 171 -10.69 -13.34 -16.24
N HIS A 172 -11.01 -13.25 -14.96
CA HIS A 172 -12.17 -12.48 -14.49
C HIS A 172 -11.82 -11.09 -13.97
N TYR A 173 -10.66 -10.96 -13.30
CA TYR A 173 -10.19 -9.71 -12.73
C TYR A 173 -8.69 -9.76 -12.49
N GLN A 174 -8.08 -8.57 -12.46
CA GLN A 174 -6.73 -8.34 -12.01
C GLN A 174 -6.77 -7.50 -10.74
N GLN A 175 -5.75 -7.64 -9.89
CA GLN A 175 -5.78 -7.05 -8.56
C GLN A 175 -4.44 -6.48 -8.14
N TYR A 176 -4.45 -5.34 -7.45
CA TYR A 176 -3.26 -4.62 -7.01
C TYR A 176 -3.42 -4.23 -5.54
N GLN A 177 -2.36 -4.34 -4.76
CA GLN A 177 -2.39 -4.13 -3.30
C GLN A 177 -1.23 -3.27 -2.79
N PRO A 178 -1.03 -2.04 -3.31
CA PRO A 178 -0.02 -1.16 -2.76
C PRO A 178 -0.29 -0.83 -1.29
N VAL A 179 0.77 -0.86 -0.49
CA VAL A 179 0.79 -0.18 0.80
C VAL A 179 0.94 1.31 0.54
N VAL A 180 0.17 2.14 1.25
CA VAL A 180 0.13 3.59 1.07
C VAL A 180 0.30 4.31 2.40
N THR A 181 0.98 5.45 2.36
CA THR A 181 0.97 6.44 3.45
C THR A 181 -0.41 7.10 3.54
N LEU A 182 -1.00 7.12 4.73
CA LEU A 182 -2.28 7.78 4.99
C LEU A 182 -2.15 9.32 4.93
N ARG A 183 -3.28 10.02 4.77
CA ARG A 183 -3.37 11.49 4.66
C ARG A 183 -2.54 12.09 3.50
N LYS A 184 -2.39 11.33 2.41
CA LYS A 184 -1.65 11.74 1.20
C LYS A 184 -2.49 11.65 -0.07
N GLY A 185 -2.06 12.39 -1.08
CA GLY A 185 -2.57 12.29 -2.45
C GLY A 185 -1.79 11.28 -3.30
N TYR A 186 -2.50 10.55 -4.14
CA TYR A 186 -1.94 9.62 -5.12
C TYR A 186 -2.60 9.81 -6.48
N THR A 187 -1.88 9.53 -7.55
CA THR A 187 -2.49 9.28 -8.87
C THR A 187 -2.23 7.86 -9.35
N ILE A 188 -3.19 7.32 -10.11
CA ILE A 188 -3.12 5.98 -10.68
C ILE A 188 -3.33 6.06 -12.18
N HIS A 189 -2.47 5.37 -12.90
CA HIS A 189 -2.32 5.37 -14.35
C HIS A 189 -2.26 3.92 -14.84
N TRP A 190 -2.54 3.75 -16.13
CA TRP A 190 -2.59 2.47 -16.79
C TRP A 190 -1.75 2.52 -18.05
N ASP A 191 -1.03 1.44 -18.34
CA ASP A 191 -0.25 1.27 -19.57
C ASP A 191 -1.12 1.07 -20.83
N HIS A 192 -2.40 0.78 -20.63
CA HIS A 192 -3.45 0.76 -21.65
C HIS A 192 -4.63 1.64 -21.21
N THR A 193 -5.78 1.52 -21.87
CA THR A 193 -7.01 2.21 -21.47
C THR A 193 -7.43 1.80 -20.06
N ALA A 194 -7.83 2.77 -19.24
CA ALA A 194 -8.33 2.54 -17.90
C ALA A 194 -9.52 1.56 -17.89
N PRO A 195 -9.70 0.78 -16.80
CA PRO A 195 -10.78 -0.19 -16.71
C PRO A 195 -12.15 0.49 -16.59
N ALA A 196 -13.14 -0.02 -17.33
CA ALA A 196 -14.52 0.44 -17.26
C ALA A 196 -15.20 0.10 -15.91
N GLU A 197 -14.74 -0.94 -15.22
CA GLU A 197 -15.24 -1.35 -13.91
C GLU A 197 -14.06 -1.58 -12.94
N LEU A 198 -14.02 -0.79 -11.88
CA LEU A 198 -12.96 -0.80 -10.86
C LEU A 198 -13.59 -0.77 -9.46
N THR A 199 -13.02 -1.51 -8.51
CA THR A 199 -13.41 -1.49 -7.11
C THR A 199 -12.18 -1.27 -6.23
N ILE A 200 -12.21 -0.24 -5.39
CA ILE A 200 -11.16 0.03 -4.39
C ILE A 200 -11.71 -0.38 -3.03
N TRP A 201 -10.99 -1.26 -2.34
CA TRP A 201 -11.27 -1.67 -0.98
C TRP A 201 -10.31 -0.96 -0.03
N LEU A 202 -10.83 -0.46 1.09
CA LEU A 202 -10.03 0.12 2.16
C LEU A 202 -9.63 -0.99 3.12
N ILE A 203 -8.39 -1.45 3.00
CA ILE A 203 -7.83 -2.54 3.79
C ILE A 203 -6.84 -1.95 4.80
N ASN A 204 -6.97 -2.34 6.07
CA ASN A 204 -6.16 -1.82 7.17
C ASN A 204 -6.33 -0.31 7.46
N PHE A 205 -7.41 0.30 6.97
CA PHE A 205 -7.79 1.66 7.36
C PHE A 205 -8.56 1.60 8.69
N ASN A 206 -8.16 2.43 9.66
CA ASN A 206 -8.97 2.72 10.84
C ASN A 206 -10.00 3.80 10.53
N LYS A 207 -11.02 3.93 11.37
CA LYS A 207 -12.05 4.96 11.18
C LYS A 207 -11.42 6.35 11.12
N GLY A 208 -11.80 7.13 10.13
CA GLY A 208 -11.27 8.47 9.89
C GLY A 208 -9.96 8.50 9.10
N ASP A 209 -9.29 7.36 8.92
CA ASP A 209 -8.16 7.27 7.99
C ASP A 209 -8.63 7.56 6.57
N TRP A 210 -7.81 8.32 5.85
CA TRP A 210 -8.16 8.75 4.50
C TRP A 210 -6.95 8.88 3.60
N ILE A 211 -7.21 8.79 2.30
CA ILE A 211 -6.29 9.15 1.22
C ILE A 211 -7.08 9.86 0.12
N ARG A 212 -6.40 10.64 -0.71
CA ARG A 212 -6.98 11.19 -1.95
C ARG A 212 -6.39 10.47 -3.15
N VAL A 213 -7.23 10.01 -4.06
CA VAL A 213 -6.80 9.27 -5.26
C VAL A 213 -7.33 9.97 -6.50
N GLY A 214 -6.43 10.24 -7.45
CA GLY A 214 -6.72 10.66 -8.81
C GLY A 214 -6.55 9.49 -9.78
N LEU A 215 -7.64 8.99 -10.37
CA LEU A 215 -7.60 7.91 -11.35
C LEU A 215 -7.56 8.48 -12.77
N CYS A 216 -6.55 8.11 -13.55
CA CYS A 216 -6.44 8.55 -14.93
C CYS A 216 -7.44 7.81 -15.82
N TYR A 217 -8.25 8.58 -16.54
CA TYR A 217 -9.21 8.11 -17.53
C TYR A 217 -9.14 8.96 -18.80
N PRO A 218 -9.55 8.43 -19.96
CA PRO A 218 -9.66 9.21 -21.20
C PRO A 218 -10.63 10.39 -21.05
N ARG A 219 -10.36 11.50 -21.75
CA ARG A 219 -11.28 12.65 -21.81
C ARG A 219 -12.65 12.23 -22.36
N GLY A 220 -13.73 12.87 -21.90
CA GLY A 220 -15.09 12.49 -22.25
C GLY A 220 -15.65 11.28 -21.48
N THR A 221 -14.89 10.69 -20.56
CA THR A 221 -15.38 9.62 -19.68
C THR A 221 -16.43 10.16 -18.71
N THR A 222 -17.50 9.39 -18.50
CA THR A 222 -18.51 9.68 -17.46
C THR A 222 -18.55 8.57 -16.42
N PHE A 223 -18.94 8.91 -15.18
CA PHE A 223 -18.78 8.01 -14.04
C PHE A 223 -20.07 7.80 -13.27
N SER A 224 -20.30 6.55 -12.87
CA SER A 224 -21.24 6.14 -11.84
C SER A 224 -20.45 5.52 -10.69
N ILE A 225 -20.50 6.15 -9.52
CA ILE A 225 -19.65 5.80 -8.38
C ILE A 225 -20.51 5.63 -7.12
N LEU A 226 -20.29 4.54 -6.41
CA LEU A 226 -20.97 4.24 -5.16
C LEU A 226 -19.99 3.74 -4.11
N SER A 227 -20.37 3.88 -2.84
CA SER A 227 -19.73 3.17 -1.74
C SER A 227 -20.62 2.03 -1.26
N ASP A 228 -19.99 0.94 -0.86
CA ASP A 228 -20.66 -0.19 -0.23
C ASP A 228 -19.77 -0.84 0.83
N VAL A 229 -20.36 -1.75 1.61
CA VAL A 229 -19.64 -2.58 2.58
C VAL A 229 -19.88 -4.04 2.24
N HIS A 230 -18.78 -4.79 2.10
CA HIS A 230 -18.83 -6.22 1.83
C HIS A 230 -18.52 -7.02 3.10
N ASN A 231 -19.51 -7.77 3.57
CA ASN A 231 -19.32 -8.73 4.65
C ASN A 231 -18.87 -10.07 4.04
N ARG A 232 -17.58 -10.40 4.24
CA ARG A 232 -16.98 -11.63 3.69
C ARG A 232 -17.60 -12.91 4.26
N LEU A 233 -17.92 -12.94 5.56
CA LEU A 233 -18.50 -14.12 6.22
C LEU A 233 -19.91 -14.42 5.71
N ARG A 234 -20.75 -13.38 5.59
CA ARG A 234 -22.12 -13.50 5.08
C ARG A 234 -22.20 -13.52 3.55
N LYS A 235 -21.10 -13.21 2.86
CA LYS A 235 -21.03 -12.99 1.40
C LYS A 235 -22.06 -11.97 0.90
N GLN A 236 -22.38 -10.98 1.73
CA GLN A 236 -23.39 -9.95 1.44
C GLN A 236 -22.72 -8.61 1.22
N THR A 237 -23.25 -7.84 0.27
CA THR A 237 -22.82 -6.47 -0.01
C THR A 237 -23.99 -5.53 0.23
N THR A 238 -23.77 -4.50 1.04
CA THR A 238 -24.78 -3.47 1.31
C THR A 238 -24.28 -2.12 0.84
N LYS A 239 -25.03 -1.47 -0.05
CA LYS A 239 -24.73 -0.11 -0.51
C LYS A 239 -24.80 0.86 0.67
N THR A 240 -23.79 1.71 0.81
CA THR A 240 -23.73 2.72 1.88
C THR A 240 -23.87 4.15 1.39
N GLY A 241 -23.63 4.42 0.10
CA GLY A 241 -23.74 5.77 -0.44
C GLY A 241 -23.50 5.87 -1.94
N THR A 242 -23.64 7.08 -2.46
CA THR A 242 -23.31 7.43 -3.85
C THR A 242 -22.45 8.68 -3.91
N PHE A 243 -21.65 8.80 -4.97
CA PHE A 243 -20.88 10.01 -5.22
C PHE A 243 -21.55 10.87 -6.28
N VAL A 244 -21.52 12.18 -6.06
CA VAL A 244 -22.06 13.18 -6.99
C VAL A 244 -20.91 14.04 -7.52
N ARG A 245 -20.95 14.36 -8.82
CA ARG A 245 -19.96 15.23 -9.45
C ARG A 245 -19.96 16.61 -8.77
N THR A 246 -18.77 17.14 -8.51
CA THR A 246 -18.54 18.54 -8.14
C THR A 246 -17.66 19.20 -9.20
N LEU A 247 -17.72 20.54 -9.29
CA LEU A 247 -16.84 21.37 -10.12
C LEU A 247 -15.66 21.95 -9.32
N GLN A 248 -15.62 21.73 -8.02
CA GLN A 248 -14.59 22.25 -7.13
C GLN A 248 -13.97 21.10 -6.32
N MET A 249 -12.63 21.05 -6.26
CA MET A 249 -11.86 19.99 -5.61
C MET A 249 -12.04 19.98 -4.07
N ASP A 250 -12.19 21.16 -3.47
CA ASP A 250 -12.41 21.34 -2.02
C ASP A 250 -13.68 20.64 -1.51
N LYS A 251 -14.70 20.49 -2.36
CA LYS A 251 -15.93 19.75 -2.04
C LYS A 251 -15.70 18.26 -1.80
N LEU A 252 -14.56 17.69 -2.17
CA LEU A 252 -14.20 16.31 -1.80
C LEU A 252 -14.09 16.12 -0.28
N GLU A 253 -13.83 17.20 0.47
CA GLU A 253 -13.73 17.19 1.93
C GLU A 253 -15.11 17.18 2.62
N GLN A 254 -16.18 17.52 1.90
CA GLN A 254 -17.52 17.80 2.46
C GLN A 254 -18.47 16.60 2.32
N GLY A 255 -17.93 15.38 2.32
CA GLY A 255 -18.74 14.16 2.30
C GLY A 255 -19.60 14.03 3.56
N VAL A 256 -20.85 13.60 3.38
CA VAL A 256 -21.77 13.25 4.47
C VAL A 256 -22.16 11.78 4.38
N PRO A 257 -22.63 11.15 5.49
CA PRO A 257 -23.11 9.78 5.43
C PRO A 257 -24.13 9.58 4.30
N GLY A 258 -23.88 8.59 3.45
CA GLY A 258 -24.74 8.30 2.29
C GLY A 258 -24.44 9.10 1.01
N ARG A 259 -23.69 10.20 1.08
CA ARG A 259 -23.41 11.06 -0.08
C ARG A 259 -22.03 11.70 -0.02
N SER A 260 -21.20 11.36 -1.00
CA SER A 260 -19.86 11.93 -1.17
C SER A 260 -19.73 12.66 -2.51
N HIS A 261 -18.60 13.30 -2.74
CA HIS A 261 -18.33 14.04 -3.98
C HIS A 261 -17.17 13.41 -4.75
N TYR A 262 -17.23 13.50 -6.08
CA TYR A 262 -16.09 13.24 -6.95
C TYR A 262 -15.83 14.45 -7.85
N TYR A 263 -14.57 14.71 -8.14
CA TYR A 263 -14.15 15.81 -9.02
C TYR A 263 -13.52 15.23 -10.28
N TRP A 264 -13.97 15.69 -11.45
CA TRP A 264 -13.42 15.27 -12.74
C TRP A 264 -12.66 16.45 -13.35
N ASP A 265 -11.32 16.39 -13.32
CA ASP A 265 -10.47 17.37 -14.00
C ASP A 265 -10.26 16.93 -15.45
N GLU A 266 -11.08 17.46 -16.34
CA GLU A 266 -11.06 17.09 -17.76
C GLU A 266 -9.77 17.52 -18.47
N ALA A 267 -9.11 18.56 -17.97
CA ALA A 267 -7.84 19.04 -18.49
C ALA A 267 -6.71 18.01 -18.28
N SER A 268 -6.61 17.40 -17.11
CA SER A 268 -5.63 16.36 -16.81
C SER A 268 -6.13 14.94 -17.09
N GLY A 269 -7.44 14.73 -17.23
CA GLY A 269 -8.05 13.39 -17.33
C GLY A 269 -8.08 12.62 -16.00
N LEU A 270 -8.07 13.32 -14.86
CA LEU A 270 -8.06 12.68 -13.53
C LEU A 270 -9.43 12.76 -12.85
N LEU A 271 -9.92 11.60 -12.42
CA LEU A 271 -11.04 11.45 -11.51
C LEU A 271 -10.52 11.45 -10.07
N PHE A 272 -10.83 12.50 -9.32
CA PHE A 272 -10.44 12.61 -7.92
C PHE A 272 -11.55 12.17 -6.97
N LEU A 273 -11.14 11.38 -5.98
CA LEU A 273 -11.96 10.88 -4.88
C LEU A 273 -11.17 11.04 -3.58
N LYS A 274 -11.86 11.44 -2.50
CA LYS A 274 -11.36 11.24 -1.14
C LYS A 274 -11.94 9.93 -0.62
N LEU A 275 -11.07 8.99 -0.28
CA LEU A 275 -11.44 7.71 0.30
C LEU A 275 -11.27 7.81 1.81
N THR A 276 -12.30 7.53 2.59
CA THR A 276 -12.27 7.65 4.05
C THR A 276 -13.01 6.49 4.68
N ALA A 277 -12.34 5.76 5.57
CA ALA A 277 -12.96 4.67 6.32
C ALA A 277 -13.94 5.24 7.35
N GLN A 278 -15.16 4.70 7.37
CA GLN A 278 -16.27 5.22 8.18
C GLN A 278 -16.50 4.41 9.45
N ASN A 279 -15.97 3.19 9.52
CA ASN A 279 -16.30 2.23 10.55
C ASN A 279 -15.07 1.79 11.34
N GLU A 280 -15.26 1.51 12.63
CA GLU A 280 -14.19 1.02 13.50
C GLU A 280 -13.64 -0.32 13.02
N ARG A 281 -12.34 -0.51 13.20
CA ARG A 281 -11.63 -1.74 12.88
C ARG A 281 -11.11 -2.37 14.17
N GLU A 282 -11.30 -3.67 14.31
CA GLU A 282 -10.69 -4.41 15.41
C GLU A 282 -9.20 -4.64 15.12
N ARG A 283 -8.37 -4.47 16.16
CA ARG A 283 -6.90 -4.67 16.20
C ARG A 283 -6.25 -5.18 14.90
N PHE A 284 -6.27 -6.50 14.67
CA PHE A 284 -5.60 -7.15 13.54
C PHE A 284 -6.53 -7.47 12.36
N ALA A 285 -7.80 -7.05 12.43
CA ALA A 285 -8.73 -7.27 11.34
C ALA A 285 -8.34 -6.41 10.14
N PHE A 286 -8.35 -6.98 8.93
CA PHE A 286 -8.12 -6.23 7.71
C PHE A 286 -9.21 -5.19 7.39
N CYS A 287 -10.42 -5.42 7.89
CA CYS A 287 -11.62 -4.68 7.54
C CYS A 287 -12.37 -4.27 8.80
N SER A 288 -13.25 -3.27 8.66
CA SER A 288 -14.08 -2.79 9.77
C SER A 288 -15.00 -3.87 10.34
N VAL A 289 -15.53 -3.63 11.54
CA VAL A 289 -16.52 -4.49 12.20
C VAL A 289 -17.83 -4.64 11.39
N LYS A 290 -18.09 -3.75 10.43
CA LYS A 290 -19.25 -3.85 9.52
C LYS A 290 -18.96 -4.67 8.26
N GLY A 291 -17.69 -4.97 7.98
CA GLY A 291 -17.20 -5.55 6.74
C GLY A 291 -16.16 -4.65 6.07
N CYS A 292 -15.71 -5.06 4.89
CA CYS A 292 -14.72 -4.28 4.14
C CYS A 292 -15.40 -3.16 3.37
N GLU A 293 -14.98 -1.93 3.61
CA GLU A 293 -15.51 -0.73 2.95
C GLU A 293 -14.93 -0.62 1.54
N ARG A 294 -15.78 -0.31 0.55
CA ARG A 294 -15.39 -0.25 -0.85
C ARG A 294 -15.99 0.93 -1.57
N ILE A 295 -15.27 1.36 -2.61
CA ILE A 295 -15.73 2.31 -3.60
C ILE A 295 -15.76 1.59 -4.95
N LYS A 296 -16.94 1.49 -5.55
CA LYS A 296 -17.14 0.89 -6.87
C LYS A 296 -17.33 1.99 -7.90
N ILE A 297 -16.53 1.95 -8.94
CA ILE A 297 -16.51 2.91 -10.04
C ILE A 297 -16.89 2.17 -11.32
N LYS A 298 -17.90 2.70 -12.01
CA LYS A 298 -18.24 2.34 -13.38
C LYS A 298 -17.99 3.54 -14.27
N ALA A 299 -17.17 3.37 -15.28
CA ALA A 299 -16.81 4.40 -16.25
C ALA A 299 -17.38 4.05 -17.63
N LEU A 300 -18.08 4.99 -18.24
CA LEU A 300 -18.44 4.93 -19.65
C LEU A 300 -17.34 5.65 -20.43
N ILE A 301 -16.45 4.87 -21.03
CA ILE A 301 -15.25 5.35 -21.72
C ILE A 301 -15.58 5.52 -23.21
N PRO A 302 -15.16 6.62 -23.86
CA PRO A 302 -15.34 6.81 -25.30
C PRO A 302 -14.72 5.68 -26.13
N ARG A 303 -15.28 5.43 -27.33
CA ARG A 303 -14.72 4.45 -28.27
C ARG A 303 -13.33 4.89 -28.74
N ASN A 304 -12.46 3.92 -29.02
CA ASN A 304 -11.08 4.15 -29.49
C ASN A 304 -10.25 5.02 -28.54
N ALA A 305 -10.53 4.94 -27.23
CA ALA A 305 -9.72 5.60 -26.23
C ALA A 305 -8.29 5.05 -26.22
N GLY A 306 -7.31 5.93 -26.03
CA GLY A 306 -5.91 5.56 -25.94
C GLY A 306 -5.48 5.08 -24.55
N VAL A 307 -4.17 5.08 -24.34
CA VAL A 307 -3.51 4.79 -23.06
C VAL A 307 -3.95 5.81 -22.00
N SER A 308 -4.23 5.33 -20.79
CA SER A 308 -4.64 6.16 -19.66
C SER A 308 -3.46 6.47 -18.76
N ASP A 309 -2.53 7.27 -19.30
CA ASP A 309 -1.42 7.84 -18.55
C ASP A 309 -1.43 9.37 -18.57
N CYS A 310 -1.94 9.94 -17.48
CA CYS A 310 -2.10 11.37 -17.28
C CYS A 310 -0.86 12.06 -16.68
N SER A 311 0.28 11.39 -16.55
CA SER A 311 1.41 11.88 -15.71
C SER A 311 1.93 13.24 -16.16
N ALA A 312 2.14 13.42 -17.46
CA ALA A 312 2.65 14.66 -18.03
C ALA A 312 1.72 15.86 -17.77
N THR A 313 0.40 15.64 -17.76
CA THR A 313 -0.59 16.68 -17.47
C THR A 313 -0.88 16.84 -15.98
N ALA A 314 -0.62 15.80 -15.17
CA ALA A 314 -0.91 15.79 -13.75
C ALA A 314 0.14 16.58 -12.94
N TYR A 315 1.42 16.31 -13.15
CA TYR A 315 2.47 16.77 -12.24
C TYR A 315 2.94 18.22 -12.35
N PRO A 316 2.59 18.98 -13.40
CA PRO A 316 2.63 20.43 -13.34
C PRO A 316 1.60 21.04 -12.37
N ARG A 317 0.56 20.29 -11.95
CA ARG A 317 -0.60 20.82 -11.20
C ARG A 317 -0.85 20.16 -9.85
N PHE A 318 -0.55 18.87 -9.71
CA PHE A 318 -0.89 18.07 -8.53
C PHE A 318 0.31 17.54 -7.76
N ALA A 319 1.53 18.01 -8.09
CA ALA A 319 2.70 17.78 -7.24
C ALA A 319 2.48 18.44 -5.88
N GLU A 320 2.72 17.70 -4.81
CA GLU A 320 2.63 18.15 -3.42
C GLU A 320 4.03 18.29 -2.84
N ARG A 321 4.17 19.08 -1.76
CA ARG A 321 5.45 19.16 -1.06
C ARG A 321 5.62 17.91 -0.17
N PRO A 322 6.80 17.28 -0.15
CA PRO A 322 7.12 16.25 0.85
C PRO A 322 6.86 16.77 2.27
N THR A 323 6.04 16.05 3.02
CA THR A 323 5.77 16.31 4.44
C THR A 323 5.84 15.03 5.24
N VAL A 324 6.20 15.16 6.51
CA VAL A 324 6.16 14.06 7.49
C VAL A 324 4.84 14.12 8.23
N ASP A 325 4.15 12.99 8.34
CA ASP A 325 2.93 12.89 9.13
C ASP A 325 3.37 12.81 10.61
N VAL A 326 3.44 13.96 11.28
CA VAL A 326 3.77 14.01 12.72
C VAL A 326 2.57 13.42 13.46
N PRO A 327 2.75 12.39 14.30
CA PRO A 327 1.66 11.88 15.12
C PRO A 327 1.05 13.03 15.92
N ASP A 328 -0.27 13.22 15.81
CA ASP A 328 -1.00 14.16 16.65
C ASP A 328 -0.70 13.79 18.12
N ALA A 329 -0.10 14.71 18.89
CA ALA A 329 0.41 14.48 20.25
C ALA A 329 -0.65 14.00 21.28
N GLN A 330 -1.91 13.81 20.86
CA GLN A 330 -3.01 13.37 21.69
C GLN A 330 -3.16 11.84 21.82
N GLU A 331 -2.55 11.03 20.95
CA GLU A 331 -2.66 9.55 21.07
C GLU A 331 -1.59 8.91 21.97
N ALA A 332 -0.43 9.55 22.13
CA ALA A 332 0.64 9.04 23.01
C ALA A 332 0.24 9.02 24.50
N GLY A 333 -0.76 9.81 24.91
CA GLY A 333 -1.21 9.92 26.30
C GLY A 333 -2.30 8.94 26.73
N ARG A 334 -2.91 8.18 25.82
CA ARG A 334 -4.06 7.30 26.15
C ARG A 334 -3.73 5.81 26.24
N GLY A 335 -2.53 5.39 25.82
CA GLY A 335 -2.08 4.00 25.92
C GLY A 335 -1.38 3.65 27.24
N ALA A 336 -1.05 4.64 28.08
CA ALA A 336 -0.32 4.46 29.33
C ALA A 336 -1.20 4.53 30.60
N ALA A 337 -2.52 4.70 30.44
CA ALA A 337 -3.47 4.76 31.54
C ALA A 337 -4.58 3.73 31.33
N GLY A 338 -4.26 2.47 31.62
CA GLY A 338 -5.16 1.34 31.54
C GLY A 338 -4.47 0.09 32.06
N GLU A 339 -4.12 0.11 33.35
CA GLU A 339 -3.92 -1.11 34.14
C GLU A 339 -5.22 -1.90 34.26
#